data_AF-A0A3S0V3Z7-F1
#
_entry.id   AF-A0A3S0V3Z7-F1
#
_cell.length_a   1.000
_cell.length_b   1.000
_cell.length_c   1.000
_cell.angle_alpha   90.00
_cell.angle_beta   90.00
_cell.angle_gamma   90.00
#
_symmetry.space_group_name_H-M   'P 1'
#
loop_
_entity.id
_entity.type
_entity.pdbx_description
1 polymer ?
#
loop_
_entity_poly.entity_id
_entity_poly.type
_entity_poly.pdbx_seq_one_letter_code
_entity_poly.pdbx_strand_id
1 'polypeptide(L)'
;MTFSAPASVTEQKLLRQRIDTAFAEAAQPLSRDEVTEIVRSILGSMDGDISATDLRLYKEVVDLAKFIENAKQELAALQPEEIRDEHIRSATDELDAVVGATEKATFAIFDACDAIGAVANTTDPATGAKLNDQITKIFEACNFQDITGQRITKVVRTLKHIESKVDMIVAAFGSEVRQNHAPRLAKLAAEEAAANPEPAAPPAGTPEADSKLLHGPQLPGNAMDQDEIDRLLASFD
;
A
#
# COMPACT_ATOMS: atom_id res chain seq x y z
N MET A 1 -9.68 19.77 -35.79
CA MET A 1 -11.10 19.40 -35.61
C MET A 1 -11.63 20.23 -34.45
N THR A 2 -12.49 21.19 -34.75
CA THR A 2 -12.96 22.24 -33.84
C THR A 2 -14.03 21.69 -32.89
N PHE A 3 -13.79 21.82 -31.58
CA PHE A 3 -14.74 21.48 -30.52
C PHE A 3 -16.00 22.35 -30.65
N SER A 4 -17.15 21.75 -30.98
CA SER A 4 -18.46 22.38 -30.86
C SER A 4 -18.91 22.32 -29.40
N ALA A 5 -18.33 23.17 -28.55
CA ALA A 5 -18.75 23.38 -27.17
C ALA A 5 -19.80 24.51 -26.91
N PRO A 6 -20.15 25.44 -27.83
CA PRO A 6 -21.05 26.55 -27.49
C PRO A 6 -22.55 26.18 -27.54
N ALA A 7 -22.92 25.05 -28.14
CA ALA A 7 -24.31 24.63 -28.27
C ALA A 7 -24.91 24.14 -26.93
N SER A 8 -24.21 23.28 -26.17
CA SER A 8 -24.80 22.64 -24.98
C SER A 8 -25.05 23.59 -23.80
N VAL A 9 -24.21 24.62 -23.61
CA VAL A 9 -24.42 25.63 -22.56
C VAL A 9 -25.62 26.53 -22.90
N THR A 10 -25.82 26.81 -24.19
CA THR A 10 -26.95 27.59 -24.69
C THR A 10 -28.26 26.79 -24.56
N GLU A 11 -28.20 25.49 -24.85
CA GLU A 11 -29.31 24.53 -24.69
C GLU A 11 -29.71 24.34 -23.21
N GLN A 12 -28.74 24.19 -22.31
CA GLN A 12 -29.00 24.13 -20.87
C GLN A 12 -29.64 25.40 -20.33
N LYS A 13 -29.19 26.57 -20.81
CA LYS A 13 -29.80 27.87 -20.45
C LYS A 13 -31.23 27.98 -20.96
N LEU A 14 -31.51 27.53 -22.18
CA LEU A 14 -32.84 27.56 -22.77
C LEU A 14 -33.80 26.62 -22.03
N LEU A 15 -33.35 25.40 -21.72
CA LEU A 15 -34.12 24.42 -20.94
C LEU A 15 -34.45 24.98 -19.55
N ARG A 16 -33.44 25.54 -18.87
CA ARG A 16 -33.62 26.14 -17.54
C ARG A 16 -34.57 27.32 -17.58
N GLN A 17 -34.43 28.22 -18.56
CA GLN A 17 -35.33 29.35 -18.74
C GLN A 17 -36.78 28.90 -18.98
N ARG A 18 -37.02 27.86 -19.79
CA ARG A 18 -38.38 27.34 -20.04
C ARG A 18 -38.96 26.64 -18.82
N ILE A 19 -38.15 25.89 -18.07
CA ILE A 19 -38.57 25.27 -16.81
C ILE A 19 -38.90 26.35 -15.77
N ASP A 20 -38.07 27.38 -15.66
CA ASP A 20 -38.28 28.50 -14.73
C ASP A 20 -39.54 29.32 -15.09
N THR A 21 -39.80 29.56 -16.38
CA THR A 21 -41.06 30.18 -16.83
C THR A 21 -42.26 29.30 -16.54
N ALA A 22 -42.17 27.99 -16.80
CA ALA A 22 -43.26 27.06 -16.50
C ALA A 22 -43.53 26.96 -14.98
N PHE A 23 -42.50 27.03 -14.14
CA PHE A 23 -42.64 27.13 -12.69
C PHE A 23 -43.23 28.46 -12.23
N ALA A 24 -42.93 29.57 -12.92
CA ALA A 24 -43.48 30.89 -12.60
C ALA A 24 -44.96 31.03 -13.00
N GLU A 25 -45.38 30.35 -14.06
CA GLU A 25 -46.77 30.36 -14.54
C GLU A 25 -47.66 29.32 -13.84
N ALA A 26 -47.08 28.26 -13.27
CA ALA A 26 -47.83 27.22 -12.58
C ALA A 26 -48.18 27.61 -11.13
N ALA A 27 -49.47 27.61 -10.79
CA ALA A 27 -49.96 27.88 -9.44
C ALA A 27 -49.65 26.75 -8.42
N GLN A 28 -49.14 25.61 -8.90
CA GLN A 28 -48.72 24.44 -8.10
C GLN A 28 -47.41 23.89 -8.65
N PRO A 29 -46.59 23.17 -7.84
CA PRO A 29 -45.36 22.56 -8.32
C PRO A 29 -45.67 21.59 -9.47
N LEU A 30 -44.97 21.75 -10.60
CA LEU A 30 -45.12 20.89 -11.76
C LEU A 30 -44.97 19.42 -11.37
N SER A 31 -45.91 18.60 -11.83
CA SER A 31 -45.85 17.15 -11.66
C SER A 31 -44.72 16.55 -12.50
N ARG A 32 -44.26 15.35 -12.09
CA ARG A 32 -43.19 14.62 -12.80
C ARG A 32 -43.53 14.36 -14.28
N ASP A 33 -44.81 14.20 -14.57
CA ASP A 33 -45.29 13.93 -15.93
C ASP A 33 -45.24 15.19 -16.80
N GLU A 34 -45.56 16.36 -16.23
CA GLU A 34 -45.45 17.66 -16.92
C GLU A 34 -44.00 18.03 -17.23
N VAL A 35 -43.08 17.78 -16.29
CA VAL A 35 -41.64 17.99 -16.52
C VAL A 35 -41.14 17.08 -17.64
N THR A 36 -41.63 15.85 -17.69
CA THR A 36 -41.25 14.87 -18.72
C THR A 36 -41.72 15.30 -20.11
N GLU A 37 -42.94 15.83 -20.23
CA GLU A 37 -43.47 16.35 -21.50
C GLU A 37 -42.75 17.62 -21.98
N ILE A 38 -42.36 18.53 -21.07
CA ILE A 38 -41.58 19.72 -21.43
C ILE A 38 -40.20 19.30 -21.97
N VAL A 39 -39.52 18.37 -21.29
CA VAL A 39 -38.21 17.85 -21.74
C VAL A 39 -38.35 17.14 -23.09
N ARG A 40 -39.41 16.35 -23.28
CA ARG A 40 -39.67 15.62 -24.53
C ARG A 40 -39.98 16.55 -25.70
N SER A 41 -40.73 17.63 -25.45
CA SER A 41 -41.01 18.67 -26.44
C SER A 41 -39.74 19.41 -26.88
N ILE A 42 -38.82 19.70 -25.95
CA ILE A 42 -37.54 20.35 -26.26
C ILE A 42 -36.63 19.40 -27.06
N LEU A 43 -36.52 18.14 -26.62
CA LEU A 43 -35.78 17.12 -27.35
C LEU A 43 -36.35 16.85 -28.74
N GLY A 44 -37.68 16.95 -28.92
CA GLY A 44 -38.34 16.83 -30.22
C GLY A 44 -38.23 18.08 -31.11
N SER A 45 -37.98 19.26 -30.53
CA SER A 45 -37.74 20.51 -31.29
C SER A 45 -36.29 20.65 -31.78
N MET A 46 -35.38 19.82 -31.26
CA MET A 46 -34.02 19.67 -31.74
C MET A 46 -33.98 18.57 -32.81
N ASP A 47 -34.59 18.84 -33.97
CA ASP A 47 -34.60 17.91 -35.10
C ASP A 47 -33.20 17.80 -35.72
N GLY A 48 -32.52 16.69 -35.40
CA GLY A 48 -31.39 16.16 -36.17
C GLY A 48 -29.98 16.53 -35.69
N ASP A 49 -29.44 15.81 -34.70
CA ASP A 49 -28.01 15.35 -34.72
C ASP A 49 -27.59 14.43 -33.56
N ILE A 50 -28.51 13.96 -32.70
CA ILE A 50 -28.17 12.96 -31.68
C ILE A 50 -28.66 11.60 -32.16
N SER A 51 -27.78 10.86 -32.82
CA SER A 51 -28.05 9.47 -33.20
C SER A 51 -28.29 8.63 -31.94
N ALA A 52 -29.07 7.55 -32.08
CA ALA A 52 -29.17 6.53 -31.04
C ALA A 52 -27.78 5.99 -30.62
N THR A 53 -26.81 6.05 -31.54
CA THR A 53 -25.40 5.75 -31.28
C THR A 53 -24.74 6.77 -30.37
N ASP A 54 -25.01 8.08 -30.54
CA ASP A 54 -24.46 9.14 -29.70
C ASP A 54 -25.02 9.08 -28.29
N LEU A 55 -26.31 8.75 -28.15
CA LEU A 55 -26.93 8.55 -26.84
C LEU A 55 -26.35 7.33 -26.11
N ARG A 56 -26.02 6.25 -26.83
CA ARG A 56 -25.34 5.08 -26.27
C ARG A 56 -23.91 5.41 -25.86
N LEU A 57 -23.15 6.08 -26.72
CA LEU A 57 -21.78 6.48 -26.42
C LEU A 57 -21.74 7.45 -25.23
N TYR A 58 -22.66 8.41 -25.18
CA TYR A 58 -22.82 9.29 -24.02
C TYR A 58 -23.10 8.51 -22.74
N LYS A 59 -24.02 7.53 -22.79
CA LYS A 59 -24.30 6.65 -21.66
C LYS A 59 -23.06 5.86 -21.23
N GLU A 60 -22.31 5.28 -22.16
CA GLU A 60 -21.08 4.54 -21.88
C GLU A 60 -20.01 5.43 -21.24
N VAL A 61 -19.85 6.67 -21.73
CA VAL A 61 -18.93 7.65 -21.14
C VAL A 61 -19.38 8.06 -19.73
N VAL A 62 -20.67 8.26 -19.51
CA VAL A 62 -21.23 8.57 -18.18
C VAL A 62 -21.06 7.39 -17.23
N ASP A 63 -21.27 6.16 -17.69
CA ASP A 63 -21.12 4.96 -16.87
C ASP A 63 -19.63 4.71 -16.55
N LEU A 64 -18.71 4.99 -17.50
CA LEU A 64 -17.27 4.99 -17.25
C LEU A 64 -16.86 6.09 -16.24
N ALA A 65 -17.42 7.30 -16.36
CA ALA A 65 -17.14 8.38 -15.43
C ALA A 65 -17.59 8.02 -14.00
N LYS A 66 -18.77 7.40 -13.84
CA LYS A 66 -19.25 6.88 -12.56
C LYS A 66 -18.35 5.77 -12.02
N PHE A 67 -17.89 4.87 -12.88
CA PHE A 67 -16.97 3.80 -12.50
C PHE A 67 -15.65 4.36 -11.98
N ILE A 68 -15.07 5.34 -12.69
CA ILE A 68 -13.84 6.03 -12.25
C ILE A 68 -14.06 6.74 -10.92
N GLU A 69 -15.20 7.41 -10.73
CA GLU A 69 -15.52 8.11 -9.49
C GLU A 69 -15.68 7.16 -8.28
N ASN A 70 -16.29 5.99 -8.49
CA ASN A 70 -16.38 4.96 -7.47
C ASN A 70 -15.00 4.37 -7.14
N ALA A 71 -14.19 4.05 -8.16
CA ALA A 71 -12.83 3.56 -7.96
C ALA A 71 -11.94 4.59 -7.23
N LYS A 72 -12.10 5.87 -7.54
CA LYS A 72 -11.46 6.99 -6.84
C LYS A 72 -11.83 7.01 -5.35
N GLN A 73 -13.12 6.81 -5.02
CA GLN A 73 -13.59 6.75 -3.62
C GLN A 73 -13.04 5.53 -2.89
N GLU A 74 -13.03 4.35 -3.52
CA GLU A 74 -12.45 3.14 -2.94
C GLU A 74 -10.96 3.30 -2.67
N LEU A 75 -10.21 3.92 -3.59
CA LEU A 75 -8.79 4.23 -3.40
C LEU A 75 -8.53 5.21 -2.25
N ALA A 76 -9.39 6.21 -2.07
CA ALA A 76 -9.26 7.14 -0.95
C ALA A 76 -9.63 6.50 0.40
N ALA A 77 -10.55 5.53 0.39
CA ALA A 77 -10.91 4.77 1.60
C ALA A 77 -9.79 3.84 2.08
N LEU A 78 -8.82 3.49 1.22
CA LEU A 78 -7.62 2.73 1.62
C LEU A 78 -6.63 3.54 2.48
N GLN A 79 -6.91 4.82 2.73
CA GLN A 79 -6.06 5.72 3.52
C GLN A 79 -4.56 5.63 3.14
N PRO A 80 -4.22 5.82 1.84
CA PRO A 80 -2.86 5.59 1.35
C PRO A 80 -1.80 6.44 2.05
N GLU A 81 -2.15 7.64 2.55
CA GLU A 81 -1.25 8.44 3.38
C GLU A 81 -0.90 7.79 4.73
N GLU A 82 -1.85 7.15 5.41
CA GLU A 82 -1.63 6.42 6.68
C GLU A 82 -0.72 5.20 6.46
N ILE A 83 -0.99 4.43 5.40
CA ILE A 83 -0.14 3.30 5.00
C ILE A 83 1.30 3.75 4.74
N ARG A 84 1.47 4.89 4.08
CA ARG A 84 2.80 5.46 3.79
C ARG A 84 3.49 5.94 5.08
N ASP A 85 2.83 6.81 5.82
CA ASP A 85 3.45 7.60 6.89
C ASP A 85 3.62 6.79 8.18
N GLU A 86 2.69 5.89 8.50
CA GLU A 86 2.73 5.10 9.74
C GLU A 86 3.27 3.69 9.49
N HIS A 87 2.68 2.93 8.57
CA HIS A 87 3.00 1.50 8.45
C HIS A 87 4.31 1.23 7.70
N ILE A 88 4.49 1.81 6.51
CA ILE A 88 5.65 1.50 5.66
C ILE A 88 6.93 2.13 6.20
N ARG A 89 6.88 3.39 6.66
CA ARG A 89 8.05 4.04 7.26
C ARG A 89 8.47 3.39 8.57
N SER A 90 7.54 3.15 9.51
CA SER A 90 7.88 2.48 10.77
C SER A 90 8.46 1.09 10.53
N ALA A 91 7.87 0.30 9.64
CA ALA A 91 8.39 -1.03 9.31
C ALA A 91 9.80 -0.97 8.67
N THR A 92 10.07 0.05 7.85
CA THR A 92 11.40 0.25 7.26
C THR A 92 12.44 0.60 8.31
N ASP A 93 12.12 1.55 9.20
CA ASP A 93 13.02 2.00 10.27
C ASP A 93 13.27 0.91 11.30
N GLU A 94 12.24 0.15 11.68
CA GLU A 94 12.36 -1.02 12.55
C GLU A 94 13.24 -2.11 11.94
N LEU A 95 13.07 -2.41 10.65
CA LEU A 95 13.89 -3.40 9.95
C LEU A 95 15.36 -2.96 9.84
N ASP A 96 15.62 -1.68 9.57
CA ASP A 96 16.99 -1.14 9.57
C ASP A 96 17.60 -1.19 10.99
N ALA A 97 16.82 -0.90 12.04
CA ALA A 97 17.25 -1.03 13.42
C ALA A 97 17.58 -2.49 13.81
N VAL A 98 16.80 -3.46 13.32
CA VAL A 98 17.07 -4.90 13.50
C VAL A 98 18.41 -5.27 12.86
N VAL A 99 18.68 -4.82 11.63
CA VAL A 99 19.97 -5.07 10.98
C VAL A 99 21.12 -4.54 11.85
N GLY A 100 21.06 -3.27 12.25
CA GLY A 100 22.11 -2.66 13.07
C GLY A 100 22.29 -3.35 14.44
N ALA A 101 21.19 -3.76 15.09
CA ALA A 101 21.25 -4.48 16.35
C ALA A 101 21.90 -5.88 16.18
N THR A 102 21.58 -6.58 15.09
CA THR A 102 22.17 -7.90 14.81
C THR A 102 23.65 -7.81 14.48
N GLU A 103 24.08 -6.81 13.70
CA GLU A 103 25.51 -6.55 13.44
C GLU A 103 26.27 -6.29 14.73
N LYS A 104 25.74 -5.40 15.58
CA LYS A 104 26.35 -5.10 16.88
C LYS A 104 26.45 -6.32 17.78
N ALA A 105 25.42 -7.17 17.80
CA ALA A 105 25.45 -8.42 18.56
C ALA A 105 26.53 -9.38 18.04
N THR A 106 26.68 -9.50 16.72
CA THR A 106 27.73 -10.32 16.11
C THR A 106 29.13 -9.84 16.49
N PHE A 107 29.39 -8.54 16.44
CA PHE A 107 30.68 -7.99 16.88
C PHE A 107 30.95 -8.29 18.36
N ALA A 108 29.94 -8.17 19.23
CA ALA A 108 30.09 -8.52 20.64
C ALA A 108 30.39 -10.02 20.85
N ILE A 109 29.84 -10.91 20.00
CA ILE A 109 30.17 -12.33 20.01
C ILE A 109 31.64 -12.53 19.60
N PHE A 110 32.11 -11.82 18.58
CA PHE A 110 33.50 -11.92 18.12
C PHE A 110 34.49 -11.45 19.19
N ASP A 111 34.21 -10.32 19.85
CA ASP A 111 35.01 -9.82 20.96
C ASP A 111 35.08 -10.85 22.11
N ALA A 112 33.97 -11.53 22.41
CA ALA A 112 33.93 -12.58 23.42
C ALA A 112 34.74 -13.81 23.00
N CYS A 113 34.65 -14.23 21.73
CA CYS A 113 35.45 -15.30 21.16
C CYS A 113 36.96 -15.01 21.24
N ASP A 114 37.38 -13.78 20.93
CA ASP A 114 38.78 -13.35 21.03
C ASP A 114 39.27 -13.39 22.49
N ALA A 115 38.45 -12.94 23.44
CA ALA A 115 38.76 -13.02 24.87
C ALA A 115 38.91 -14.49 25.33
N ILE A 116 38.02 -15.38 24.88
CA ILE A 116 38.11 -16.82 25.16
C ILE A 116 39.39 -17.40 24.54
N GLY A 117 39.75 -17.00 23.31
CA GLY A 117 40.97 -17.43 22.63
C GLY A 117 42.24 -17.02 23.38
N ALA A 118 42.26 -15.81 23.94
CA ALA A 118 43.37 -15.35 24.78
C ALA A 118 43.54 -16.24 26.04
N VAL A 119 42.43 -16.62 26.68
CA VAL A 119 42.46 -17.54 27.84
C VAL A 119 42.87 -18.95 27.40
N ALA A 120 42.38 -19.44 26.26
CA ALA A 120 42.73 -20.75 25.72
C ALA A 120 44.25 -20.91 25.51
N ASN A 121 44.93 -19.83 25.10
CA ASN A 121 46.39 -19.81 24.94
C ASN A 121 47.18 -19.94 26.26
N THR A 122 46.52 -19.73 27.41
CA THR A 122 47.13 -19.89 28.74
C THR A 122 46.88 -21.27 29.36
N THR A 123 45.99 -22.07 28.76
CA THR A 123 45.68 -23.44 29.19
C THR A 123 46.59 -24.50 28.56
N ASP A 124 46.48 -25.75 29.01
CA ASP A 124 47.24 -26.85 28.41
C ASP A 124 46.89 -27.03 26.91
N PRO A 125 47.83 -27.53 26.09
CA PRO A 125 47.65 -27.58 24.64
C PRO A 125 46.41 -28.37 24.17
N ALA A 126 46.01 -29.42 24.90
CA ALA A 126 44.87 -30.24 24.50
C ALA A 126 43.54 -29.52 24.78
N THR A 127 43.44 -28.81 25.90
CA THR A 127 42.26 -27.99 26.22
C THR A 127 42.19 -26.74 25.34
N GLY A 128 43.31 -26.04 25.14
CA GLY A 128 43.37 -24.86 24.27
C GLY A 128 42.95 -25.16 22.83
N ALA A 129 43.40 -26.29 22.27
CA ALA A 129 42.99 -26.73 20.94
C ALA A 129 41.48 -26.97 20.83
N LYS A 130 40.85 -27.58 21.85
CA LYS A 130 39.40 -27.79 21.87
C LYS A 130 38.62 -26.48 21.94
N LEU A 131 39.09 -25.50 22.72
CA LEU A 131 38.46 -24.18 22.81
C LEU A 131 38.56 -23.43 21.48
N ASN A 132 39.74 -23.43 20.86
CA ASN A 132 39.93 -22.79 19.55
C ASN A 132 39.07 -23.44 18.46
N ASP A 133 38.90 -24.76 18.46
CA ASP A 133 38.00 -25.45 17.53
C ASP A 133 36.53 -25.00 17.70
N GLN A 134 36.08 -24.75 18.94
CA GLN A 134 34.75 -24.20 19.17
C GLN A 134 34.63 -22.73 18.74
N ILE A 135 35.66 -21.91 18.98
CA ILE A 135 35.70 -20.52 18.52
C ILE A 135 35.58 -20.45 16.99
N THR A 136 36.33 -21.29 16.26
CA THR A 136 36.25 -21.35 14.79
C THR A 136 34.82 -21.69 14.32
N LYS A 137 34.17 -22.67 14.95
CA LYS A 137 32.77 -23.01 14.64
C LYS A 137 31.79 -21.87 14.89
N ILE A 138 32.02 -21.06 15.92
CA ILE A 138 31.19 -19.87 16.19
C ILE A 138 31.39 -18.83 15.08
N PHE A 139 32.63 -18.56 14.67
CA PHE A 139 32.90 -17.64 13.57
C PHE A 139 32.23 -18.10 12.27
N GLU A 140 32.32 -19.39 11.92
CA GLU A 140 31.66 -19.96 10.75
C GLU A 140 30.14 -19.83 10.82
N ALA A 141 29.52 -20.10 11.98
CA ALA A 141 28.09 -19.99 12.17
C ALA A 141 27.59 -18.53 12.07
N CYS A 142 28.35 -17.58 12.60
CA CYS A 142 28.03 -16.15 12.50
C CYS A 142 28.21 -15.58 11.08
N ASN A 143 29.02 -16.22 10.23
CA ASN A 143 29.22 -15.80 8.84
C ASN A 143 27.95 -15.93 7.98
N PHE A 144 26.97 -16.76 8.42
CA PHE A 144 25.66 -16.89 7.77
C PHE A 144 24.74 -15.65 7.99
N GLN A 145 25.12 -14.72 8.87
CA GLN A 145 24.35 -13.50 9.15
C GLN A 145 24.21 -12.60 7.91
N ASP A 146 25.18 -12.60 7.01
CA ASP A 146 25.17 -11.78 5.79
C ASP A 146 23.92 -12.06 4.93
N ILE A 147 23.47 -13.32 4.84
CA ILE A 147 22.23 -13.67 4.13
C ILE A 147 20.99 -13.06 4.80
N THR A 148 20.97 -12.93 6.12
CA THR A 148 19.85 -12.31 6.85
C THR A 148 19.83 -10.80 6.62
N GLY A 149 20.99 -10.13 6.70
CA GLY A 149 21.13 -8.70 6.38
C GLY A 149 20.71 -8.39 4.94
N GLN A 150 21.16 -9.21 3.98
CA GLN A 150 20.77 -9.08 2.57
C GLN A 150 19.27 -9.29 2.34
N ARG A 151 18.66 -10.29 3.00
CA ARG A 151 17.21 -10.53 2.90
C ARG A 151 16.40 -9.37 3.48
N ILE A 152 16.78 -8.85 4.65
CA ILE A 152 16.12 -7.69 5.24
C ILE A 152 16.27 -6.47 4.32
N THR A 153 17.47 -6.21 3.80
CA THR A 153 17.71 -5.13 2.83
C THR A 153 16.81 -5.24 1.60
N LYS A 154 16.55 -6.47 1.11
CA LYS A 154 15.65 -6.70 -0.02
C LYS A 154 14.18 -6.41 0.35
N VAL A 155 13.75 -6.77 1.56
CA VAL A 155 12.41 -6.44 2.07
C VAL A 155 12.25 -4.92 2.19
N VAL A 156 13.21 -4.24 2.81
CA VAL A 156 13.24 -2.78 2.93
C VAL A 156 13.15 -2.10 1.56
N ARG A 157 13.92 -2.56 0.56
CA ARG A 157 13.85 -2.03 -0.81
C ARG A 157 12.46 -2.21 -1.43
N THR A 158 11.81 -3.34 -1.14
CA THR A 158 10.45 -3.62 -1.62
C THR A 158 9.45 -2.68 -0.97
N LEU A 159 9.55 -2.48 0.34
CA LEU A 159 8.71 -1.53 1.08
C LEU A 159 8.86 -0.10 0.54
N LYS A 160 10.09 0.36 0.28
CA LYS A 160 10.35 1.66 -0.36
C LYS A 160 9.75 1.77 -1.76
N HIS A 161 9.72 0.66 -2.53
CA HIS A 161 9.06 0.64 -3.82
C HIS A 161 7.54 0.78 -3.69
N ILE A 162 6.94 0.11 -2.70
CA ILE A 162 5.52 0.24 -2.38
C ILE A 162 5.20 1.67 -1.94
N GLU A 163 6.02 2.27 -1.07
CA GLU A 163 5.91 3.69 -0.65
C GLU A 163 5.79 4.63 -1.86
N SER A 164 6.70 4.50 -2.83
CA SER A 164 6.70 5.31 -4.04
C SER A 164 5.45 5.11 -4.91
N LYS A 165 4.89 3.90 -4.97
CA LYS A 165 3.63 3.63 -5.69
C LYS A 165 2.44 4.25 -4.99
N VAL A 166 2.42 4.17 -3.66
CA VAL A 166 1.39 4.81 -2.83
C VAL A 166 1.43 6.32 -3.00
N ASP A 167 2.63 6.93 -3.03
CA ASP A 167 2.80 8.36 -3.32
C ASP A 167 2.21 8.78 -4.67
N MET A 168 2.41 7.96 -5.72
CA MET A 168 1.83 8.23 -7.03
C MET A 168 0.29 8.19 -7.00
N ILE A 169 -0.29 7.26 -6.23
CA ILE A 169 -1.75 7.15 -6.06
C ILE A 169 -2.27 8.38 -5.31
N VAL A 170 -1.61 8.78 -4.23
CA VAL A 170 -1.96 10.00 -3.47
C VAL A 170 -1.84 11.24 -4.35
N ALA A 171 -0.80 11.37 -5.15
CA ALA A 171 -0.62 12.52 -6.05
C ALA A 171 -1.69 12.58 -7.16
N ALA A 172 -2.11 11.42 -7.67
CA ALA A 172 -3.10 11.34 -8.74
C ALA A 172 -4.55 11.55 -8.26
N PHE A 173 -4.86 11.21 -7.00
CA PHE A 173 -6.26 11.14 -6.53
C PHE A 173 -6.53 11.88 -5.21
N GLY A 174 -5.51 12.29 -4.46
CA GLY A 174 -5.63 12.73 -3.07
C GLY A 174 -6.26 14.11 -2.85
N SER A 175 -6.28 15.02 -3.82
CA SER A 175 -6.88 16.36 -3.66
C SER A 175 -8.36 16.39 -4.09
N GLU A 176 -8.70 15.77 -5.22
CA GLU A 176 -10.05 15.77 -5.79
C GLU A 176 -11.02 14.90 -4.99
N VAL A 177 -10.58 13.73 -4.49
CA VAL A 177 -11.47 12.78 -3.83
C VAL A 177 -11.80 13.22 -2.40
N ARG A 178 -10.83 13.79 -1.66
CA ARG A 178 -11.04 14.29 -0.30
C ARG A 178 -12.04 15.45 -0.27
N GLN A 179 -11.95 16.41 -1.19
CA GLN A 179 -12.87 17.55 -1.21
C GLN A 179 -14.32 17.14 -1.49
N ASN A 180 -14.53 16.16 -2.36
CA ASN A 180 -15.87 15.75 -2.77
C ASN A 180 -16.54 14.74 -1.82
N HIS A 181 -15.75 14.01 -1.00
CA HIS A 181 -16.26 12.87 -0.21
C HIS A 181 -15.84 12.86 1.27
N ALA A 182 -15.28 13.96 1.80
CA ALA A 182 -14.84 14.09 3.19
C ALA A 182 -15.83 13.55 4.26
N PRO A 183 -17.16 13.78 4.17
CA PRO A 183 -18.09 13.29 5.20
C PRO A 183 -18.20 11.76 5.24
N ARG A 184 -18.05 11.09 4.09
CA ARG A 184 -18.13 9.63 3.97
C ARG A 184 -16.84 8.98 4.45
N LEU A 185 -15.70 9.56 4.09
CA LEU A 185 -14.38 9.09 4.51
C LEU A 185 -14.21 9.18 6.03
N ALA A 186 -14.64 10.29 6.64
CA ALA A 186 -14.63 10.44 8.10
C ALA A 186 -15.47 9.38 8.83
N LYS A 187 -16.59 8.97 8.22
CA LYS A 187 -17.44 7.89 8.78
C LYS A 187 -16.76 6.53 8.66
N LEU A 188 -16.14 6.22 7.53
CA LEU A 188 -15.42 4.97 7.31
C LEU A 188 -14.21 4.84 8.25
N ALA A 189 -13.42 5.90 8.40
CA ALA A 189 -12.30 5.93 9.35
C ALA A 189 -12.76 5.74 10.80
N ALA A 190 -13.91 6.32 11.18
CA ALA A 190 -14.49 6.10 12.51
C ALA A 190 -15.01 4.65 12.72
N GLU A 191 -15.55 4.03 11.68
CA GLU A 191 -15.98 2.62 11.70
C GLU A 191 -14.77 1.67 11.76
N GLU A 192 -13.69 1.98 11.05
CA GLU A 192 -12.43 1.22 11.07
C GLU A 192 -11.72 1.33 12.42
N ALA A 193 -11.61 2.53 12.99
CA ALA A 193 -11.07 2.75 14.33
C ALA A 193 -11.93 2.08 15.44
N ALA A 194 -13.24 1.93 15.22
CA ALA A 194 -14.11 1.19 16.12
C ALA A 194 -13.98 -0.34 15.96
N ALA A 195 -13.68 -0.82 14.75
CA ALA A 195 -13.49 -2.24 14.45
C ALA A 195 -12.10 -2.75 14.88
N ASN A 196 -11.09 -1.88 14.80
CA ASN A 196 -9.73 -2.17 15.18
C ASN A 196 -9.26 -1.11 16.19
N PRO A 197 -9.77 -1.15 17.43
CA PRO A 197 -9.36 -0.19 18.45
C PRO A 197 -7.85 -0.35 18.67
N GLU A 198 -7.12 0.74 18.47
CA GLU A 198 -5.70 0.84 18.80
C GLU A 198 -5.51 0.28 20.22
N PRO A 199 -4.61 -0.69 20.44
CA PRO A 199 -4.37 -1.19 21.79
C PRO A 199 -3.96 0.00 22.65
N ALA A 200 -4.66 0.22 23.76
CA ALA A 200 -4.28 1.26 24.71
C ALA A 200 -2.78 1.09 25.03
N ALA A 201 -1.98 2.07 24.63
CA ALA A 201 -0.53 2.04 24.80
C ALA A 201 -0.23 1.64 26.26
N PRO A 202 0.46 0.51 26.50
CA PRO A 202 0.74 0.11 27.85
C PRO A 202 1.69 1.14 28.48
N PRO A 203 1.57 1.41 29.79
CA PRO A 203 2.57 2.24 30.46
C PRO A 203 3.92 1.54 30.36
N ALA A 204 4.94 2.31 30.01
CA ALA A 204 6.31 1.83 29.74
C ALA A 204 6.79 0.77 30.75
N GLY A 205 7.12 -0.42 30.26
CA GLY A 205 7.73 -1.50 31.03
C GLY A 205 7.98 -2.75 30.17
N THR A 206 9.26 -3.12 30.02
CA THR A 206 9.77 -4.39 29.47
C THR A 206 9.36 -5.58 30.36
N PRO A 207 9.60 -6.87 30.03
CA PRO A 207 10.09 -7.51 28.81
C PRO A 207 9.21 -8.71 28.37
N GLU A 208 9.65 -9.36 27.29
CA GLU A 208 9.43 -10.78 26.97
C GLU A 208 9.11 -11.67 28.19
N ALA A 209 8.07 -12.50 28.06
CA ALA A 209 8.02 -13.88 28.53
C ALA A 209 6.55 -14.32 28.56
N ASP A 210 6.06 -14.81 27.44
CA ASP A 210 5.80 -16.24 27.40
C ASP A 210 5.67 -16.64 25.94
N SER A 211 6.70 -17.34 25.47
CA SER A 211 6.75 -18.78 25.62
C SER A 211 6.01 -19.30 24.42
N LYS A 212 6.79 -19.67 23.41
CA LYS A 212 7.21 -21.07 23.24
C LYS A 212 5.99 -21.85 22.77
N LEU A 213 6.23 -22.81 21.89
CA LEU A 213 5.20 -23.51 21.12
C LEU A 213 4.74 -22.57 19.99
N LEU A 214 5.48 -22.41 18.91
CA LEU A 214 5.34 -23.40 17.84
C LEU A 214 6.56 -23.36 16.91
N HIS A 215 7.25 -24.49 16.88
CA HIS A 215 8.39 -24.86 16.02
C HIS A 215 7.96 -24.95 14.53
N GLY A 216 8.82 -24.99 13.52
CA GLY A 216 10.20 -25.46 13.48
C GLY A 216 10.66 -25.59 12.02
N PRO A 217 11.24 -26.72 11.60
CA PRO A 217 12.18 -26.86 10.48
C PRO A 217 11.65 -26.46 9.08
N GLN A 218 12.56 -26.07 8.18
CA GLN A 218 12.24 -25.88 6.75
C GLN A 218 11.81 -27.20 6.09
N LEU A 219 10.82 -27.15 5.18
CA LEU A 219 10.33 -28.30 4.41
C LEU A 219 11.45 -28.92 3.54
N PRO A 220 11.62 -30.26 3.52
CA PRO A 220 12.56 -30.91 2.61
C PRO A 220 12.08 -30.71 1.16
N GLY A 221 12.85 -29.96 0.36
CA GLY A 221 12.59 -29.74 -1.07
C GLY A 221 12.85 -28.33 -1.62
N ASN A 222 13.03 -27.30 -0.77
CA ASN A 222 13.21 -25.90 -1.20
C ASN A 222 14.58 -25.30 -0.84
N ALA A 223 15.51 -26.09 -0.30
CA ALA A 223 16.89 -25.67 -0.09
C ALA A 223 17.72 -26.07 -1.32
N MET A 224 18.37 -25.11 -1.99
CA MET A 224 19.34 -25.39 -3.04
C MET A 224 20.48 -26.23 -2.46
N ASP A 225 20.81 -27.33 -3.13
CA ASP A 225 21.94 -28.16 -2.73
C ASP A 225 23.27 -27.62 -3.32
N GLN A 226 24.37 -28.12 -2.76
CA GLN A 226 25.71 -27.71 -3.16
C GLN A 226 26.03 -28.09 -4.62
N ASP A 227 25.40 -29.15 -5.15
CA ASP A 227 25.59 -29.63 -6.52
C ASP A 227 24.91 -28.73 -7.57
N GLU A 228 23.85 -28.00 -7.19
CA GLU A 228 23.25 -26.93 -7.99
C GLU A 228 24.11 -25.66 -8.02
N ILE A 229 24.74 -25.32 -6.89
CA ILE A 229 25.66 -24.17 -6.78
C ILE A 229 26.89 -24.39 -7.68
N ASP A 230 27.47 -25.59 -7.62
CA ASP A 230 28.67 -25.92 -8.38
C ASP A 230 28.40 -25.98 -9.90
N ARG A 231 27.19 -26.43 -10.32
CA ARG A 231 26.75 -26.38 -11.72
C ARG A 231 26.53 -24.97 -12.25
N LEU A 232 26.01 -24.07 -11.41
CA LEU A 232 25.80 -22.67 -11.79
C LEU A 232 27.16 -22.00 -12.04
N LEU A 233 28.15 -22.26 -11.19
CA LEU A 233 29.49 -21.68 -11.30
C LEU A 233 30.29 -22.24 -12.47
N ALA A 234 30.12 -23.53 -12.80
CA ALA A 234 30.74 -24.16 -13.98
C ALA A 234 30.19 -23.64 -15.32
N SER A 235 29.06 -22.93 -15.33
CA SER A 235 28.48 -22.36 -16.56
C SER A 235 29.03 -20.98 -16.95
N PHE A 236 29.96 -20.43 -16.14
CA PHE A 236 30.61 -19.14 -16.38
C PHE A 236 32.06 -19.26 -16.92
N ASP A 237 32.57 -20.47 -17.10
CA ASP A 237 33.81 -20.80 -17.85
C ASP A 237 33.47 -21.36 -19.24
#